data_AF-A0A0N4VXB5-F1
#
_entry.id   AF-A0A0N4VXB5-F1
#
_cell.length_a   1.000
_cell.length_b   1.000
_cell.length_c   1.000
_cell.angle_alpha   90.00
_cell.angle_beta   90.00
_cell.angle_gamma   90.00
#
_symmetry.space_group_name_H-M   'P 1'
#
loop_
_entity.id
_entity.type
_entity.pdbx_description
1 polymer ?
#
loop_
_entity_poly.entity_id
_entity_poly.type
_entity_poly.pdbx_seq_one_letter_code
_entity_poly.pdbx_strand_id
1 'polypeptide(L)'
;MDVCETAFVIDYLRDWATKLNRIVILAIAPPSFEILLMFSHCTSALLTSGQLVYFGCPSKMTRYFTSIGFPCPKFKNPCDFYGELYIQSSRNEPSTERSRELSLLLKAFFSKTTIDLATHDHQSPEASAESSSRIDKLIRCWKPLNSTPLEVTKSTISPMLCRPSVIDTIEALCSPRNSEEVFYILCRRNWYELTNNPAKSFCEPMIALLMACLIGAAFFALTNEKRSAASDRIGLVLALSYYGAIPWIFVAIQKGDHLD
;
A
#
# COMPACT_ATOMS: atom_id res chain seq x y z
N MET A 1 -1.46 12.93 6.38
CA MET A 1 -0.64 13.92 5.66
C MET A 1 -1.51 15.10 5.37
N ASP A 2 -1.03 16.29 5.69
CA ASP A 2 -1.72 17.52 5.37
C ASP A 2 -1.60 17.82 3.86
N VAL A 3 -2.44 18.75 3.36
CA VAL A 3 -2.44 19.12 1.92
C VAL A 3 -1.05 19.63 1.49
N CYS A 4 -0.39 20.42 2.34
CA CYS A 4 0.96 20.94 2.07
C CYS A 4 2.02 19.83 2.00
N GLU A 5 1.97 18.85 2.91
CA GLU A 5 2.89 17.71 2.89
C GLU A 5 2.69 16.88 1.63
N THR A 6 1.43 16.65 1.26
CA THR A 6 1.07 15.91 0.05
C THR A 6 1.58 16.63 -1.20
N ALA A 7 1.41 17.95 -1.27
CA ALA A 7 1.92 18.78 -2.35
C ALA A 7 3.45 18.68 -2.47
N PHE A 8 4.17 18.73 -1.35
CA PHE A 8 5.63 18.58 -1.32
C PHE A 8 6.07 17.20 -1.84
N VAL A 9 5.42 16.13 -1.40
CA VAL A 9 5.71 14.77 -1.87
C VAL A 9 5.48 14.65 -3.38
N ILE A 10 4.39 15.22 -3.90
CA ILE A 10 4.08 15.20 -5.33
C ILE A 10 5.12 15.96 -6.14
N ASP A 11 5.54 17.13 -5.66
CA ASP A 11 6.56 17.93 -6.35
C ASP A 11 7.92 17.22 -6.36
N TYR A 12 8.29 16.62 -5.22
CA TYR A 12 9.49 15.78 -5.11
C TYR A 12 9.44 14.59 -6.07
N LEU A 13 8.31 13.90 -6.17
CA LEU A 13 8.14 12.77 -7.09
C LEU A 13 8.17 13.21 -8.56
N ARG A 14 7.62 14.39 -8.89
CA ARG A 14 7.70 14.96 -10.25
C ARG A 14 9.16 15.26 -10.62
N ASP A 15 9.89 15.88 -9.71
CA ASP A 15 11.31 16.17 -9.89
C ASP A 15 12.13 14.89 -10.04
N TRP A 16 11.84 13.88 -9.22
CA TRP A 16 12.49 12.58 -9.28
C TRP A 16 12.23 11.87 -10.61
N ALA A 17 10.99 11.89 -11.09
CA ALA A 17 10.60 11.32 -12.38
C ALA A 17 11.34 12.02 -13.54
N THR A 18 11.38 13.35 -13.52
CA THR A 18 11.96 14.18 -14.60
C THR A 18 13.48 14.08 -14.63
N LYS A 19 14.14 14.19 -13.45
CA LYS A 19 15.60 14.18 -13.35
C LYS A 19 16.21 12.80 -13.60
N LEU A 20 15.52 11.73 -13.19
CA LEU A 20 16.02 10.36 -13.34
C LEU A 20 15.39 9.60 -14.52
N ASN A 21 14.54 10.25 -15.32
CA ASN A 21 13.81 9.65 -16.42
C ASN A 21 13.06 8.37 -16.00
N ARG A 22 12.28 8.45 -14.91
CA ARG A 22 11.53 7.33 -14.34
C ARG A 22 10.02 7.56 -14.48
N ILE A 23 9.28 6.47 -14.62
CA ILE A 23 7.81 6.49 -14.63
C ILE A 23 7.33 6.39 -13.17
N VAL A 24 6.49 7.34 -12.76
CA VAL A 24 5.84 7.33 -11.44
C VAL A 24 4.34 7.19 -11.64
N ILE A 25 3.76 6.16 -11.04
CA ILE A 25 2.32 5.94 -10.99
C ILE A 25 1.88 6.16 -9.56
N LEU A 26 0.92 7.05 -9.35
CA LEU A 26 0.42 7.43 -8.03
C LEU A 26 -1.09 7.25 -7.98
N ALA A 27 -1.57 6.58 -6.94
CA ALA A 27 -2.99 6.52 -6.60
C ALA A 27 -3.26 7.52 -5.48
N ILE A 28 -4.07 8.56 -5.76
CA ILE A 28 -4.42 9.61 -4.80
C ILE A 28 -5.92 9.58 -4.57
N ALA A 29 -6.33 9.49 -3.31
CA ALA A 29 -7.73 9.53 -2.92
C ALA A 29 -7.92 10.46 -1.70
N PRO A 30 -8.91 11.35 -1.72
CA PRO A 30 -9.35 12.22 -2.82
C PRO A 30 -8.43 13.45 -2.95
N PRO A 31 -7.99 13.84 -4.16
CA PRO A 31 -7.08 14.98 -4.31
C PRO A 31 -7.80 16.31 -4.11
N SER A 32 -7.16 17.25 -3.43
CA SER A 32 -7.61 18.65 -3.42
C SER A 32 -7.48 19.26 -4.81
N PHE A 33 -8.24 20.32 -5.08
CA PHE A 33 -8.17 21.02 -6.37
C PHE A 33 -6.75 21.55 -6.66
N GLU A 34 -6.04 22.02 -5.65
CA GLU A 34 -4.66 22.49 -5.76
C GLU A 34 -3.70 21.37 -6.20
N ILE A 35 -3.86 20.18 -5.61
CA ILE A 35 -3.11 18.98 -5.99
C ILE A 35 -3.43 18.57 -7.44
N LEU A 36 -4.66 18.74 -7.91
CA LEU A 36 -5.02 18.43 -9.30
C LEU A 36 -4.33 19.34 -10.31
N LEU A 37 -4.15 20.63 -9.98
CA LEU A 37 -3.47 21.59 -10.85
C LEU A 37 -1.98 21.26 -11.01
N MET A 38 -1.38 20.66 -9.98
CA MET A 38 0.00 20.16 -10.02
C MET A 38 0.19 19.07 -11.08
N PHE A 39 -0.86 18.38 -11.53
CA PHE A 39 -0.78 17.35 -12.57
C PHE A 39 -1.08 17.87 -13.99
N SER A 40 -1.08 19.19 -14.22
CA SER A 40 -1.40 19.80 -15.52
C SER A 40 -0.60 19.27 -16.71
N HIS A 41 0.62 18.79 -16.50
CA HIS A 41 1.46 18.17 -17.56
C HIS A 41 1.49 16.64 -17.51
N CYS A 42 0.82 16.02 -16.53
CA CYS A 42 0.78 14.58 -16.33
C CYS A 42 -0.55 14.00 -16.84
N THR A 43 -0.51 12.75 -17.28
CA THR A 43 -1.73 11.98 -17.57
C THR A 43 -2.37 11.51 -16.26
N SER A 44 -3.55 12.02 -15.93
CA SER A 44 -4.35 11.53 -14.82
C SER A 44 -5.41 10.53 -15.31
N ALA A 45 -5.62 9.50 -14.51
CA ALA A 45 -6.69 8.52 -14.66
C ALA A 45 -7.69 8.75 -13.53
N LEU A 46 -8.95 9.00 -13.85
CA LEU A 46 -10.03 9.00 -12.87
C LEU A 46 -10.68 7.62 -12.88
N LEU A 47 -10.55 6.87 -11.79
CA LEU A 47 -11.12 5.54 -11.64
C LEU A 47 -12.22 5.59 -10.57
N THR A 48 -13.39 5.02 -10.88
CA THR A 48 -14.53 4.96 -9.96
C THR A 48 -15.21 3.60 -10.05
N SER A 49 -15.42 2.93 -8.91
CA SER A 49 -16.00 1.58 -8.82
C SER A 49 -15.36 0.55 -9.75
N GLY A 50 -14.03 0.61 -9.90
CA GLY A 50 -13.26 -0.29 -10.78
C GLY A 50 -13.32 0.05 -12.27
N GLN A 51 -14.04 1.11 -12.67
CA GLN A 51 -14.10 1.56 -14.07
C GLN A 51 -13.41 2.92 -14.24
N LEU A 52 -12.71 3.09 -15.36
CA LEU A 52 -11.95 4.29 -15.67
C LEU A 52 -12.87 5.33 -16.30
N VAL A 53 -13.21 6.39 -15.58
CA VAL A 53 -14.10 7.47 -16.02
C VAL A 53 -13.43 8.42 -17.00
N TYR A 54 -12.14 8.70 -16.83
CA TYR A 54 -11.38 9.61 -17.70
C TYR A 54 -9.90 9.26 -17.68
N PHE A 55 -9.24 9.41 -18.83
CA PHE A 55 -7.78 9.33 -18.93
C PHE A 55 -7.23 10.46 -19.79
N GLY A 56 -6.33 11.25 -19.20
CA GLY A 56 -5.66 12.34 -19.90
C GLY A 56 -5.22 13.46 -18.96
N CYS A 57 -4.82 14.59 -19.54
CA CYS A 57 -4.43 15.76 -18.76
C CYS A 57 -5.62 16.31 -17.94
N PRO A 58 -5.46 16.63 -16.64
CA PRO A 58 -6.50 17.24 -15.81
C PRO A 58 -7.07 18.53 -16.41
N SER A 59 -6.25 19.35 -17.05
CA SER A 59 -6.69 20.61 -17.68
C SER A 59 -7.68 20.40 -18.84
N LYS A 60 -7.66 19.23 -19.48
CA LYS A 60 -8.60 18.86 -20.55
C LYS A 60 -9.87 18.18 -20.02
N MET A 61 -9.85 17.71 -18.77
CA MET A 61 -10.95 16.97 -18.14
C MET A 61 -12.24 17.78 -18.10
N THR A 62 -12.18 19.02 -17.63
CA THR A 62 -13.38 19.88 -17.54
C THR A 62 -13.98 20.15 -18.93
N ARG A 63 -13.13 20.40 -19.94
CA ARG A 63 -13.58 20.62 -21.33
C ARG A 63 -14.26 19.37 -21.91
N TYR A 64 -13.69 18.20 -21.64
CA TYR A 64 -14.24 16.92 -22.05
C TYR A 64 -15.65 16.70 -21.48
N PHE A 65 -15.83 16.78 -20.16
CA PHE A 65 -17.16 16.61 -19.57
C PHE A 65 -18.16 17.70 -19.95
N THR A 66 -17.68 18.91 -20.23
CA THR A 66 -18.53 19.98 -20.76
C THR A 66 -19.07 19.63 -22.15
N SER A 67 -18.25 19.02 -23.01
CA SER A 67 -18.70 18.56 -24.34
C SER A 67 -19.72 17.42 -24.29
N ILE A 68 -19.76 16.67 -23.18
CA ILE A 68 -20.73 15.58 -22.93
C ILE A 68 -22.03 16.13 -22.29
N GLY A 69 -22.08 17.43 -21.98
CA GLY A 69 -23.25 18.06 -21.36
C GLY A 69 -23.21 18.10 -19.83
N PHE A 70 -22.08 17.78 -19.20
CA PHE A 70 -21.88 17.78 -17.74
C PHE A 70 -20.82 18.80 -17.31
N PRO A 71 -21.14 20.11 -17.34
CA PRO A 71 -20.23 21.13 -16.84
C PRO A 71 -20.09 21.00 -15.32
N CYS A 72 -18.87 21.15 -14.81
CA CYS A 72 -18.62 21.21 -13.37
C CYS A 72 -19.16 22.55 -12.82
N PRO A 73 -19.89 22.55 -11.68
CA PRO A 73 -20.27 23.78 -10.98
C PRO A 73 -19.05 24.64 -10.64
N LYS A 74 -19.23 25.97 -10.65
CA LYS A 74 -18.20 26.91 -10.19
C LYS A 74 -17.93 26.64 -8.70
N PHE A 75 -16.65 26.62 -8.32
CA PHE A 75 -16.18 26.38 -6.94
C PHE A 75 -16.35 24.97 -6.38
N LYS A 76 -16.69 23.96 -7.21
CA LYS A 76 -16.63 22.54 -6.81
C LYS A 76 -15.37 21.88 -7.37
N ASN A 77 -14.78 20.95 -6.61
CA ASN A 77 -13.66 20.15 -7.08
C ASN A 77 -14.13 19.21 -8.21
N PRO A 78 -13.52 19.27 -9.41
CA PRO A 78 -13.94 18.45 -10.55
C PRO A 78 -13.79 16.94 -10.27
N CYS A 79 -12.71 16.49 -9.61
CA CYS A 79 -12.54 15.06 -9.36
C CYS A 79 -13.58 14.49 -8.41
N ASP A 80 -13.96 15.27 -7.40
CA ASP A 80 -15.01 14.92 -6.46
C ASP A 80 -16.38 14.90 -7.16
N PHE A 81 -16.70 15.97 -7.91
CA PHE A 81 -17.95 16.08 -8.65
C PHE A 81 -18.14 14.94 -9.67
N TYR A 82 -17.13 14.65 -10.50
CA TYR A 82 -17.22 13.58 -11.49
C TYR A 82 -17.19 12.18 -10.87
N GLY A 83 -16.46 12.01 -9.76
CA GLY A 83 -16.48 10.78 -8.97
C GLY A 83 -17.87 10.49 -8.38
N GLU A 84 -18.46 11.47 -7.68
CA GLU A 84 -19.82 11.37 -7.14
C GLU A 84 -20.85 11.10 -8.22
N LEU A 85 -20.79 11.84 -9.33
CA LEU A 85 -21.70 11.69 -10.46
C LEU A 85 -21.67 10.26 -11.02
N TYR A 86 -20.47 9.68 -11.11
CA TYR A 86 -20.30 8.29 -11.53
C TYR A 86 -20.86 7.30 -10.49
N ILE A 87 -20.54 7.47 -9.20
CA ILE A 87 -21.03 6.58 -8.12
C ILE A 87 -22.55 6.57 -8.10
N GLN A 88 -23.18 7.75 -8.24
CA GLN A 88 -24.63 7.89 -8.30
C GLN A 88 -25.22 7.17 -9.53
N SER A 89 -24.54 7.24 -10.68
CA SER A 89 -24.95 6.50 -11.88
C SER A 89 -24.85 4.97 -11.71
N SER A 90 -23.87 4.50 -10.93
CA SER A 90 -23.64 3.07 -10.68
C SER A 90 -24.59 2.47 -9.64
N ARG A 91 -25.12 3.26 -8.70
CA ARG A 91 -26.00 2.76 -7.62
C ARG A 91 -27.43 2.44 -8.06
N ASN A 92 -27.77 2.54 -9.35
CA ASN A 92 -29.09 2.21 -9.90
C ASN A 92 -30.29 2.92 -9.21
N GLU A 93 -30.06 4.02 -8.49
CA GLU A 93 -31.12 4.94 -8.03
C GLU A 93 -31.15 6.15 -8.96
N PRO A 94 -32.00 6.14 -10.00
CA PRO A 94 -32.07 7.22 -10.95
C PRO A 94 -32.98 8.29 -10.35
N SER A 95 -32.43 9.19 -9.55
CA SER A 95 -33.18 10.38 -9.16
C SER A 95 -33.41 11.33 -10.35
N THR A 96 -32.73 11.13 -11.50
CA THR A 96 -32.83 12.01 -12.67
C THR A 96 -32.55 11.27 -13.99
N GLU A 97 -33.29 11.57 -15.07
CA GLU A 97 -33.08 11.02 -16.43
C GLU A 97 -31.64 11.22 -16.93
N ARG A 98 -31.02 12.36 -16.60
CA ARG A 98 -29.63 12.69 -16.93
C ARG A 98 -28.59 11.68 -16.42
N SER A 99 -28.87 11.00 -15.29
CA SER A 99 -27.96 9.98 -14.74
C SER A 99 -28.01 8.67 -15.53
N ARG A 100 -29.15 8.36 -16.19
CA ARG A 100 -29.27 7.22 -17.11
C ARG A 100 -28.57 7.50 -18.44
N GLU A 101 -28.71 8.70 -18.98
CA GLU A 101 -27.97 9.11 -20.19
C GLU A 101 -26.47 9.06 -19.96
N LEU A 102 -25.99 9.49 -18.78
CA LEU A 102 -24.58 9.36 -18.44
C LEU A 102 -24.10 7.93 -18.37
N SER A 103 -24.85 7.03 -17.75
CA SER A 103 -24.42 5.63 -17.65
C SER A 103 -24.40 4.96 -19.03
N LEU A 104 -25.32 5.32 -19.93
CA LEU A 104 -25.32 4.84 -21.32
C LEU A 104 -24.14 5.42 -22.12
N LEU A 105 -23.87 6.72 -22.01
CA LEU A 105 -22.75 7.37 -22.68
C LEU A 105 -21.41 6.86 -22.17
N LEU A 106 -21.27 6.69 -20.86
CA LEU A 106 -20.07 6.13 -20.25
C LEU A 106 -19.86 4.68 -20.70
N LYS A 107 -20.89 3.82 -20.68
CA LYS A 107 -20.79 2.45 -21.21
C LYS A 107 -20.42 2.41 -22.69
N ALA A 108 -21.04 3.25 -23.52
CA ALA A 108 -20.75 3.32 -24.96
C ALA A 108 -19.34 3.87 -25.25
N PHE A 109 -18.84 4.76 -24.39
CA PHE A 109 -17.52 5.36 -24.52
C PHE A 109 -16.41 4.42 -24.02
N PHE A 110 -16.65 3.69 -22.92
CA PHE A 110 -15.63 2.80 -22.34
C PHE A 110 -15.26 1.63 -23.23
N SER A 111 -16.19 1.15 -24.06
CA SER A 111 -15.93 0.23 -25.16
C SER A 111 -14.79 0.70 -26.09
N LYS A 112 -14.39 1.98 -26.07
CA LYS A 112 -13.41 2.58 -27.00
C LYS A 112 -12.12 3.10 -26.34
N THR A 113 -11.90 2.91 -25.04
CA THR A 113 -10.75 3.54 -24.33
C THR A 113 -9.50 2.66 -24.24
N THR A 114 -8.31 3.28 -24.29
CA THR A 114 -6.99 2.62 -24.38
C THR A 114 -6.58 1.77 -23.17
N ILE A 115 -7.18 1.98 -21.99
CA ILE A 115 -6.86 1.23 -20.77
C ILE A 115 -7.76 -0.01 -20.64
N ASP A 116 -8.99 0.06 -21.13
CA ASP A 116 -9.84 -1.13 -21.28
C ASP A 116 -9.17 -2.16 -22.20
N LEU A 117 -8.43 -1.68 -23.21
CA LEU A 117 -7.61 -2.49 -24.12
C LEU A 117 -6.58 -3.39 -23.39
N ALA A 118 -6.07 -2.96 -22.23
CA ALA A 118 -5.08 -3.69 -21.43
C ALA A 118 -5.63 -4.26 -20.11
N THR A 119 -6.89 -4.00 -19.78
CA THR A 119 -7.54 -4.46 -18.55
C THR A 119 -8.26 -5.77 -18.83
N HIS A 120 -8.17 -6.71 -17.90
CA HIS A 120 -8.79 -8.02 -18.04
C HIS A 120 -10.16 -8.04 -17.36
N ASP A 121 -11.25 -8.12 -18.14
CA ASP A 121 -12.60 -8.16 -17.60
C ASP A 121 -12.98 -9.56 -17.10
N HIS A 122 -13.43 -9.65 -15.86
CA HIS A 122 -13.87 -10.90 -15.21
C HIS A 122 -15.39 -11.04 -15.06
N GLN A 123 -16.19 -10.14 -15.65
CA GLN A 123 -17.64 -10.12 -15.45
C GLN A 123 -18.37 -11.30 -16.12
N SER A 124 -17.85 -11.81 -17.24
CA SER A 124 -18.40 -12.99 -17.93
C SER A 124 -17.26 -13.81 -18.56
N PRO A 125 -17.44 -15.12 -18.76
CA PRO A 125 -16.42 -15.97 -19.39
C PRO A 125 -16.13 -15.55 -20.84
N GLU A 126 -17.11 -15.00 -21.54
CA GLU A 126 -16.96 -14.48 -22.91
C GLU A 126 -16.15 -13.18 -22.93
N ALA A 127 -16.44 -12.24 -22.02
CA ALA A 127 -15.69 -10.99 -21.89
C ALA A 127 -14.23 -11.22 -21.47
N SER A 128 -13.98 -12.25 -20.64
CA SER A 128 -12.63 -12.66 -20.26
C SER A 128 -11.80 -13.18 -21.44
N ALA A 129 -12.42 -13.98 -22.31
CA ALA A 129 -11.74 -14.51 -23.50
C ALA A 129 -11.44 -13.41 -24.52
N GLU A 130 -12.38 -12.48 -24.73
CA GLU A 130 -12.18 -11.31 -25.58
C GLU A 130 -11.06 -10.40 -25.04
N SER A 131 -11.06 -10.12 -23.73
CA SER A 131 -10.04 -9.31 -23.07
C SER A 131 -8.65 -9.92 -23.18
N SER A 132 -8.54 -11.24 -22.99
CA SER A 132 -7.28 -11.98 -23.11
C SER A 132 -6.69 -11.88 -24.53
N SER A 133 -7.54 -12.04 -25.55
CA SER A 133 -7.15 -11.92 -26.96
C SER A 133 -6.69 -10.51 -27.32
N ARG A 134 -7.35 -9.48 -26.78
CA ARG A 134 -6.96 -8.06 -26.93
C ARG A 134 -5.59 -7.79 -26.30
N ILE A 135 -5.35 -8.27 -25.08
CA ILE A 135 -4.09 -8.10 -24.35
C ILE A 135 -2.94 -8.80 -25.09
N ASP A 136 -3.15 -10.02 -25.56
CA ASP A 136 -2.15 -10.75 -26.35
C ASP A 136 -1.76 -10.02 -27.64
N LYS A 137 -2.74 -9.39 -28.31
CA LYS A 137 -2.49 -8.57 -29.49
C LYS A 137 -1.63 -7.34 -29.16
N LEU A 138 -1.88 -6.68 -28.02
CA LEU A 138 -1.06 -5.56 -27.55
C LEU A 138 0.36 -5.99 -27.22
N ILE A 139 0.53 -7.11 -26.50
CA ILE A 139 1.84 -7.68 -26.18
C ILE A 139 2.62 -7.99 -27.46
N ARG A 140 1.96 -8.56 -28.48
CA ARG A 140 2.58 -8.84 -29.79
C ARG A 140 3.00 -7.56 -30.52
N CYS A 141 2.20 -6.51 -30.48
CA CYS A 141 2.55 -5.22 -31.08
C CYS A 141 3.68 -4.49 -30.32
N TRP A 142 3.78 -4.70 -29.00
CA TRP A 142 4.79 -4.07 -28.16
C TRP A 142 6.18 -4.74 -28.26
N LYS A 143 6.22 -6.08 -28.34
CA LYS A 143 7.46 -6.87 -28.46
C LYS A 143 8.45 -6.38 -29.52
N PRO A 144 8.04 -6.00 -30.76
CA PRO A 144 8.98 -5.52 -31.76
C PRO A 144 9.55 -4.13 -31.47
N LEU A 145 8.84 -3.26 -30.74
CA LEU A 145 9.30 -1.88 -30.45
C LEU A 145 10.45 -1.83 -29.43
N ASN A 146 10.59 -2.85 -28.58
CA ASN A 146 11.67 -2.98 -27.60
C ASN A 146 12.97 -3.57 -28.16
N SER A 147 13.01 -3.94 -29.45
CA SER A 147 14.20 -4.52 -30.08
C SER A 147 15.22 -3.48 -30.57
N THR A 148 14.85 -2.20 -30.65
CA THR A 148 15.82 -1.11 -30.73
C THR A 148 16.20 -0.71 -29.31
N PRO A 149 17.44 -0.95 -28.86
CA PRO A 149 17.91 -0.39 -27.61
C PRO A 149 17.86 1.13 -27.80
N LEU A 150 16.97 1.80 -27.07
CA LEU A 150 17.10 3.24 -26.87
C LEU A 150 18.50 3.46 -26.33
N GLU A 151 19.36 4.17 -27.07
CA GLU A 151 20.61 4.69 -26.53
C GLU A 151 20.24 5.51 -25.31
N VAL A 152 20.38 4.90 -24.13
CA VAL A 152 20.29 5.59 -22.86
C VAL A 152 21.48 6.53 -22.84
N THR A 153 21.26 7.75 -23.33
CA THR A 153 22.20 8.85 -23.23
C THR A 153 22.57 8.93 -21.76
N LYS A 154 23.77 8.47 -21.39
CA LYS A 154 24.26 8.48 -20.01
C LYS A 154 24.17 9.94 -19.55
N SER A 155 23.20 10.23 -18.69
CA SER A 155 23.04 11.57 -18.18
C SER A 155 24.29 11.92 -17.37
N THR A 156 24.89 13.06 -17.68
CA THR A 156 26.11 13.61 -17.06
C THR A 156 25.83 14.14 -15.64
N ILE A 157 24.93 13.52 -14.88
CA ILE A 157 24.56 13.94 -13.53
C ILE A 157 25.33 13.07 -12.53
N SER A 158 25.96 13.72 -11.56
CA SER A 158 26.87 13.11 -10.59
C SER A 158 26.31 11.83 -9.92
N PRO A 159 27.13 10.79 -9.74
CA PRO A 159 26.70 9.44 -9.33
C PRO A 159 26.15 9.34 -7.89
N MET A 160 26.25 10.40 -7.09
CA MET A 160 25.80 10.41 -5.68
C MET A 160 24.28 10.33 -5.50
N LEU A 161 23.50 10.60 -6.56
CA LEU A 161 22.02 10.55 -6.55
C LEU A 161 21.45 9.47 -7.49
N CYS A 162 22.29 8.83 -8.31
CA CYS A 162 21.87 7.75 -9.18
C CYS A 162 21.88 6.43 -8.40
N ARG A 163 20.73 6.08 -7.81
CA ARG A 163 20.45 4.66 -7.50
C ARG A 163 20.59 3.84 -8.79
N PRO A 164 21.04 2.57 -8.71
CA PRO A 164 21.13 1.69 -9.88
C PRO A 164 19.83 1.66 -10.68
N SER A 165 19.94 1.24 -11.94
CA SER A 165 18.77 1.18 -12.82
C SER A 165 17.71 0.28 -12.17
N VAL A 166 16.43 0.54 -12.47
CA VAL A 166 15.33 -0.27 -11.95
C VAL A 166 15.56 -1.76 -12.30
N ILE A 167 16.20 -2.02 -13.44
CA ILE A 167 16.55 -3.36 -13.92
C ILE A 167 17.58 -4.01 -12.99
N ASP A 168 18.69 -3.33 -12.70
CA ASP A 168 19.70 -3.85 -11.76
C ASP A 168 19.14 -4.02 -10.34
N THR A 169 18.18 -3.17 -9.95
CA THR A 169 17.52 -3.26 -8.64
C THR A 169 16.55 -4.44 -8.59
N ILE A 170 15.78 -4.68 -9.65
CA ILE A 170 14.89 -5.85 -9.77
C ILE A 170 15.72 -7.13 -9.85
N GLU A 171 16.82 -7.13 -10.59
CA GLU A 171 17.76 -8.25 -10.67
C GLU A 171 18.44 -8.50 -9.31
N ALA A 172 18.78 -7.46 -8.55
CA ALA A 172 19.27 -7.57 -7.18
C ALA A 172 18.20 -7.97 -6.15
N LEU A 173 16.91 -7.76 -6.44
CA LEU A 173 15.78 -8.22 -5.62
C LEU A 173 15.39 -9.68 -5.95
N CYS A 174 15.51 -10.07 -7.22
CA CYS A 174 15.28 -11.43 -7.70
C CYS A 174 16.48 -12.35 -7.47
N SER A 175 17.67 -11.80 -7.28
CA SER A 175 18.85 -12.57 -6.86
C SER A 175 18.58 -13.16 -5.47
N PRO A 176 18.73 -14.49 -5.28
CA PRO A 176 18.52 -15.13 -4.00
C PRO A 176 19.55 -14.58 -3.02
N ARG A 177 19.13 -13.62 -2.21
CA ARG A 177 19.97 -13.06 -1.16
C ARG A 177 20.23 -14.17 -0.13
N ASN A 178 21.48 -14.34 0.26
CA ASN A 178 21.89 -15.32 1.26
C ASN A 178 21.01 -15.17 2.52
N SER A 179 20.38 -16.25 2.95
CA SER A 179 19.48 -16.26 4.11
C SER A 179 20.16 -15.73 5.37
N GLU A 180 21.46 -15.99 5.52
CA GLU A 180 22.28 -15.54 6.64
C GLU A 180 22.46 -14.02 6.70
N GLU A 181 22.64 -13.37 5.55
CA GLU A 181 22.77 -11.90 5.49
C GLU A 181 21.44 -11.23 5.84
N VAL A 182 20.33 -11.78 5.34
CA VAL A 182 18.99 -11.29 5.68
C VAL A 182 18.73 -11.46 7.18
N PHE A 183 19.07 -12.63 7.75
CA PHE A 183 18.94 -12.90 9.17
C PHE A 183 19.75 -11.90 10.01
N TYR A 184 21.03 -11.70 9.68
CA TYR A 184 21.88 -10.73 10.38
C TYR A 184 21.31 -9.30 10.32
N ILE A 185 20.84 -8.85 9.15
CA ILE A 185 20.23 -7.52 8.98
C ILE A 185 18.95 -7.39 9.84
N LEU A 186 18.10 -8.43 9.86
CA LEU A 186 16.88 -8.44 10.65
C LEU A 186 17.17 -8.43 12.15
N CYS A 187 18.09 -9.26 12.62
CA CYS A 187 18.53 -9.27 14.03
C CYS A 187 19.09 -7.91 14.45
N ARG A 188 19.94 -7.30 13.62
CA ARG A 188 20.52 -5.99 13.88
C ARG A 188 19.45 -4.90 13.92
N ARG A 189 18.48 -4.92 13.01
CA ARG A 189 17.34 -3.97 13.00
C ARG A 189 16.49 -4.12 14.26
N ASN A 190 16.16 -5.36 14.63
CA ASN A 190 15.38 -5.66 15.83
C ASN A 190 16.11 -5.20 17.10
N TRP A 191 17.44 -5.38 17.16
CA TRP A 191 18.24 -4.87 18.27
C TRP A 191 18.18 -3.35 18.39
N TYR A 192 18.32 -2.62 17.27
CA TYR A 192 18.18 -1.15 17.30
C TYR A 192 16.78 -0.72 17.75
N GLU A 193 15.74 -1.37 17.26
CA GLU A 193 14.35 -1.08 17.64
C GLU A 193 14.10 -1.33 19.14
N LEU A 194 14.69 -2.41 19.68
CA LEU A 194 14.65 -2.73 21.11
C LEU A 194 15.38 -1.67 21.95
N THR A 195 16.58 -1.26 21.54
CA THR A 195 17.39 -0.27 22.28
C THR A 195 16.84 1.16 22.22
N ASN A 196 16.25 1.57 21.09
CA ASN A 196 15.66 2.90 20.94
C ASN A 196 14.30 3.06 21.63
N ASN A 197 13.61 1.95 21.93
CA ASN A 197 12.34 1.94 22.67
C ASN A 197 12.50 1.28 24.05
N PRO A 198 13.27 1.89 24.97
CA PRO A 198 13.57 1.28 26.26
C PRO A 198 12.31 0.96 27.07
N ALA A 199 11.26 1.78 26.96
CA ALA A 199 9.99 1.53 27.66
C ALA A 199 9.35 0.18 27.30
N LYS A 200 9.45 -0.26 26.04
CA LYS A 200 8.95 -1.59 25.64
C LYS A 200 9.94 -2.70 25.99
N SER A 201 11.24 -2.43 25.84
CA SER A 201 12.30 -3.42 26.13
C SER A 201 12.45 -3.75 27.62
N PHE A 202 12.19 -2.80 28.53
CA PHE A 202 12.46 -2.98 29.96
C PHE A 202 11.23 -3.37 30.78
N CYS A 203 10.00 -3.09 30.31
CA CYS A 203 8.80 -3.43 31.07
C CYS A 203 8.65 -4.94 31.31
N GLU A 204 8.82 -5.78 30.29
CA GLU A 204 8.71 -7.23 30.41
C GLU A 204 9.72 -7.85 31.39
N PRO A 205 11.04 -7.60 31.28
CA PRO A 205 12.01 -8.14 32.24
C PRO A 205 11.84 -7.54 33.65
N MET A 206 11.39 -6.28 33.76
CA MET A 206 11.12 -5.66 35.06
C MET A 206 9.92 -6.30 35.76
N ILE A 207 8.84 -6.60 35.05
CA ILE A 207 7.69 -7.34 35.58
C ILE A 207 8.11 -8.75 36.00
N ALA A 208 8.90 -9.44 35.16
CA ALA A 208 9.41 -10.76 35.48
C ALA A 208 10.28 -10.74 36.76
N LEU A 209 11.13 -9.72 36.93
CA LEU A 209 11.98 -9.55 38.12
C LEU A 209 11.14 -9.25 39.38
N LEU A 210 10.13 -8.39 39.28
CA LEU A 210 9.21 -8.11 40.37
C LEU A 210 8.45 -9.37 40.80
N MET A 211 7.94 -10.14 39.85
CA MET A 211 7.25 -11.41 40.13
C MET A 211 8.20 -12.45 40.75
N ALA A 212 9.44 -12.53 40.27
CA ALA A 212 10.46 -13.41 40.86
C ALA A 212 10.78 -13.03 42.31
N CYS A 213 10.92 -11.73 42.62
CA CYS A 213 11.12 -11.25 43.98
C CYS A 213 9.93 -11.54 44.90
N LEU A 214 8.70 -11.37 44.41
CA LEU A 214 7.48 -11.67 45.19
C LEU A 214 7.35 -13.16 45.51
N ILE A 215 7.58 -14.03 44.53
CA ILE A 215 7.60 -15.49 44.73
C ILE A 215 8.74 -15.86 45.69
N GLY A 216 9.94 -15.29 45.49
CA GLY A 216 11.08 -15.52 46.36
C GLY A 216 10.82 -15.10 47.81
N ALA A 217 10.13 -13.97 48.04
CA ALA A 217 9.75 -13.51 49.37
C ALA A 217 8.67 -14.40 50.01
N ALA A 218 7.67 -14.82 49.23
CA ALA A 218 6.60 -15.70 49.71
C ALA A 218 7.10 -17.07 50.17
N PHE A 219 8.13 -17.60 49.50
CA PHE A 219 8.74 -18.90 49.80
C PHE A 219 10.11 -18.77 50.48
N PHE A 220 10.47 -17.61 51.04
CA PHE A 220 11.79 -17.37 51.65
C PHE A 220 12.03 -18.24 52.90
N ALA A 221 10.97 -18.52 53.66
CA ALA A 221 11.03 -19.28 54.90
C ALA A 221 10.35 -20.65 54.74
N LEU A 222 10.83 -21.47 53.79
CA LEU A 222 10.36 -22.85 53.68
C LEU A 222 10.56 -23.57 55.02
N THR A 223 9.46 -24.04 55.60
CA THR A 223 9.49 -24.76 56.87
C THR A 223 10.29 -26.05 56.72
N ASN A 224 11.26 -26.30 57.62
CA ASN A 224 12.11 -27.51 57.59
C ASN A 224 11.40 -28.79 58.06
N GLU A 225 10.10 -28.72 58.37
CA GLU A 225 9.30 -29.87 58.76
C GLU A 225 9.00 -30.76 57.55
N LYS A 226 9.30 -32.06 57.65
CA LYS A 226 9.29 -33.04 56.54
C LYS A 226 7.98 -33.08 55.73
N ARG A 227 6.82 -32.81 56.34
CA ARG A 227 5.50 -32.86 55.68
C ARG A 227 5.08 -31.54 55.04
N SER A 228 5.44 -30.41 55.66
CA SER A 228 5.15 -29.07 55.13
C SER A 228 6.12 -28.69 53.99
N ALA A 229 7.40 -29.08 54.12
CA ALA A 229 8.43 -28.86 53.10
C ALA A 229 8.10 -29.44 51.71
N ALA A 230 7.43 -30.59 51.65
CA ALA A 230 7.05 -31.21 50.38
C ALA A 230 5.93 -30.42 49.68
N SER A 231 4.95 -29.93 50.44
CA SER A 231 3.85 -29.10 49.94
C SER A 231 4.35 -27.74 49.46
N ASP A 232 5.24 -27.09 50.22
CA ASP A 232 5.80 -25.78 49.88
C ASP A 232 6.63 -25.84 48.59
N ARG A 233 7.39 -26.92 48.37
CA ARG A 233 8.18 -27.14 47.13
C ARG A 233 7.29 -27.37 45.91
N ILE A 234 6.21 -28.13 46.06
CA ILE A 234 5.24 -28.35 44.97
C ILE A 234 4.53 -27.03 44.62
N GLY A 235 4.16 -26.24 45.64
CA GLY A 235 3.59 -24.90 45.47
C GLY A 235 4.50 -23.94 44.71
N LEU A 236 5.80 -23.94 45.03
CA LEU A 236 6.80 -23.12 44.32
C LEU A 236 6.95 -23.52 42.84
N VAL A 237 7.01 -24.83 42.54
CA VAL A 237 7.11 -25.32 41.15
C VAL A 237 5.86 -24.96 40.35
N LEU A 238 4.67 -25.11 40.95
CA LEU A 238 3.41 -24.69 40.33
C LEU A 238 3.38 -23.18 40.07
N ALA A 239 3.79 -22.35 41.04
CA ALA A 239 3.83 -20.90 40.89
C ALA A 239 4.79 -20.47 39.76
N LEU A 240 6.00 -21.05 39.70
CA LEU A 240 6.96 -20.77 38.61
C LEU A 240 6.41 -21.20 37.24
N SER A 241 5.73 -22.35 37.16
CA SER A 241 5.11 -22.79 35.91
C SER A 241 3.97 -21.87 35.46
N TYR A 242 3.13 -21.41 36.39
CA TYR A 242 1.97 -20.57 36.13
C TYR A 242 2.39 -19.18 35.66
N TYR A 243 3.30 -18.53 36.41
CA TYR A 243 3.77 -17.18 36.09
C TYR A 243 4.81 -17.14 34.96
N GLY A 244 5.51 -18.24 34.68
CA GLY A 244 6.46 -18.33 33.57
C GLY A 244 5.82 -18.65 32.21
N ALA A 245 4.89 -19.62 32.16
CA ALA A 245 4.37 -20.14 30.90
C ALA A 245 3.13 -19.40 30.39
N ILE A 246 2.22 -18.97 31.27
CA ILE A 246 0.92 -18.42 30.86
C ILE A 246 1.03 -17.05 30.16
N PRO A 247 1.88 -16.11 30.62
CA PRO A 247 2.09 -14.84 29.90
C PRO A 247 2.59 -15.07 28.48
N TRP A 248 3.47 -16.06 28.27
CA TRP A 248 3.99 -16.43 26.95
C TRP A 248 2.92 -17.03 26.04
N ILE A 249 2.04 -17.87 26.59
CA ILE A 249 0.91 -18.44 25.84
C ILE A 249 -0.06 -17.33 25.41
N PHE A 250 -0.37 -16.38 26.29
CA PHE A 250 -1.28 -15.27 25.98
C PHE A 250 -0.70 -14.34 24.91
N VAL A 251 0.60 -14.01 25.00
CA VAL A 251 1.31 -13.22 23.97
C VAL A 251 1.37 -13.97 22.63
N ALA A 252 1.54 -15.29 22.64
CA ALA A 252 1.53 -16.11 21.43
C ALA A 252 0.15 -16.12 20.74
N ILE A 253 -0.93 -16.20 21.50
CA ILE A 253 -2.31 -16.14 20.99
C ILE A 253 -2.59 -14.76 20.38
N GLN A 254 -2.25 -13.69 21.11
CA GLN A 254 -2.52 -12.32 20.67
C GLN A 254 -1.74 -11.92 19.41
N LYS A 255 -0.56 -12.51 19.17
CA LYS A 255 0.19 -12.35 17.91
C LYS A 255 -0.36 -13.20 16.77
N GLY A 256 -1.00 -14.33 17.05
CA GLY A 256 -1.67 -15.16 16.05
C GLY A 256 -2.86 -14.45 15.41
N ASP A 257 -3.66 -13.75 16.22
CA ASP A 257 -4.86 -13.01 15.75
C ASP A 257 -4.55 -11.78 14.89
N HIS A 258 -3.28 -11.36 14.78
CA HIS A 258 -2.84 -10.24 13.94
C HIS A 258 -2.25 -10.69 12.59
N LEU A 259 -2.22 -12.00 12.31
CA LEU A 259 -1.66 -12.58 11.09
C LEU A 259 -2.73 -13.14 10.13
N ASP A 260 -4.01 -13.02 10.46
CA ASP A 260 -5.17 -13.27 9.59
C ASP A 260 -5.85 -11.95 9.16
#